data_AF-A0A9J6BWW0-F1
#
_entry.id   AF-A0A9J6BWW0-F1
#
_cell.length_a   1.000
_cell.length_b   1.000
_cell.length_c   1.000
_cell.angle_alpha   90.00
_cell.angle_beta   90.00
_cell.angle_gamma   90.00
#
_symmetry.space_group_name_H-M   'P 1'
#
loop_
_entity.id
_entity.type
_entity.pdbx_description
1 polymer ?
#
loop_
_entity_poly.entity_id
_entity_poly.type
_entity_poly.pdbx_seq_one_letter_code
_entity_poly.pdbx_strand_id
1 'polypeptide(L)'
;MIKGSVWHLKDHLSSIHKDIAHNLGIHARDRSQKRTQAAQVVIPDEFFPKKQKITLDLNKTIRGIIRLFLRKNYALSGADDWPKELHTLKQEFDAYNKTLNRRNLRKYIMQAAEQIYQLIANDLKGKLPSIMFDSASRDKRHVFSASLRYLNGKEIIERTLGMVTLHEQHRSELLKNELTSLLERVGLNLNEIYSTCTDQGANMLKAADLIIEAQTSLRIAKDLEEQEIQSDDETDDELFNPDRVAQDHSVDSAVCVLNFKKILHWKLLKMDKKIMKYMMNYLTIWVL
;
A
#
# COMPACT_ATOMS: atom_id res chain seq x y z
N MET A 1 18.43 -15.54 55.43
CA MET A 1 19.18 -16.79 55.17
C MET A 1 18.22 -17.96 54.97
N ILE A 2 18.28 -18.54 53.77
CA ILE A 2 17.91 -19.91 53.34
C ILE A 2 16.59 -20.52 53.88
N LYS A 3 15.43 -20.08 53.36
CA LYS A 3 14.15 -20.85 53.47
C LYS A 3 13.76 -21.60 52.18
N GLY A 4 14.46 -21.35 51.06
CA GLY A 4 14.15 -21.95 49.75
C GLY A 4 14.76 -23.34 49.49
N SER A 5 15.85 -23.71 50.17
CA SER A 5 16.57 -24.97 49.90
C SER A 5 15.90 -26.21 50.50
N VAL A 6 15.21 -26.06 51.65
CA VAL A 6 14.59 -27.18 52.37
C VAL A 6 13.43 -27.78 51.57
N TRP A 7 12.72 -26.96 50.79
CA TRP A 7 11.60 -27.41 49.96
C TRP A 7 12.05 -28.28 48.79
N HIS A 8 13.10 -27.86 48.09
CA HIS A 8 13.64 -28.61 46.97
C HIS A 8 14.26 -29.93 47.42
N LEU A 9 14.87 -29.95 48.61
CA LEU A 9 15.44 -31.17 49.18
C LEU A 9 14.36 -32.21 49.54
N LYS A 10 13.23 -31.79 50.12
CA LYS A 10 12.11 -32.70 50.43
C LYS A 10 11.48 -33.28 49.16
N ASP A 11 11.27 -32.46 48.15
CA ASP A 11 10.71 -32.91 46.87
C ASP A 11 11.68 -33.87 46.15
N HIS A 12 12.98 -33.56 46.12
CA HIS A 12 14.01 -34.42 45.54
C HIS A 12 14.11 -35.78 46.25
N LEU A 13 14.15 -35.77 47.60
CA LEU A 13 14.21 -37.00 48.39
C LEU A 13 12.96 -37.87 48.19
N SER A 14 11.76 -37.27 48.20
CA SER A 14 10.51 -38.02 47.98
C SER A 14 10.36 -38.58 46.56
N SER A 15 11.02 -37.96 45.57
CA SER A 15 10.99 -38.35 44.16
C SER A 15 12.02 -39.44 43.82
N ILE A 16 13.25 -39.29 44.30
CA ILE A 16 14.41 -40.06 43.83
C ILE A 16 14.88 -41.09 44.87
N HIS A 17 14.80 -40.76 46.17
CA HIS A 17 15.33 -41.59 47.27
C HIS A 17 14.20 -41.99 48.25
N LYS A 18 13.26 -42.81 47.75
CA LYS A 18 12.00 -43.16 48.44
C LYS A 18 12.20 -43.89 49.77
N ASP A 19 13.22 -44.72 49.86
CA ASP A 19 13.67 -45.45 51.04
C ASP A 19 14.15 -44.51 52.15
N ILE A 20 14.99 -43.52 51.80
CA ILE A 20 15.44 -42.49 52.75
C ILE A 20 14.27 -41.59 53.18
N ALA A 21 13.39 -41.23 52.24
CA ALA A 21 12.20 -40.42 52.52
C ALA A 21 11.23 -41.12 53.49
N HIS A 22 11.04 -42.44 53.33
CA HIS A 22 10.21 -43.25 54.22
C HIS A 22 10.77 -43.29 55.65
N ASN A 23 12.08 -43.52 55.80
CA ASN A 23 12.72 -43.56 57.12
C ASN A 23 12.74 -42.21 57.84
N LEU A 24 12.67 -41.10 57.09
CA LEU A 24 12.58 -39.75 57.63
C LEU A 24 11.13 -39.25 57.84
N GLY A 25 10.11 -40.09 57.59
CA GLY A 25 8.70 -39.72 57.72
C GLY A 25 8.22 -38.67 56.71
N ILE A 26 8.93 -38.52 55.58
CA ILE A 26 8.60 -37.56 54.53
C ILE A 26 7.67 -38.26 53.53
N HIS A 27 6.36 -38.18 53.77
CA HIS A 27 5.35 -38.74 52.87
C HIS A 27 5.20 -37.87 51.60
N ALA A 28 5.16 -38.52 50.44
CA ALA A 28 4.87 -37.84 49.18
C ALA A 28 3.52 -37.13 49.30
N ARG A 29 3.48 -35.83 48.96
CA ARG A 29 2.23 -35.08 48.94
C ARG A 29 1.25 -35.77 47.98
N ASP A 30 0.13 -36.20 48.51
CA ASP A 30 -0.99 -36.66 47.73
C ASP A 30 -1.55 -35.48 46.92
N ARG A 31 -1.09 -35.32 45.68
CA ARG A 31 -1.52 -34.26 44.76
C ARG A 31 -3.00 -34.40 44.39
N SER A 32 -3.65 -35.52 44.74
CA SER A 32 -5.07 -35.73 44.51
C SER A 32 -5.96 -34.86 45.42
N GLN A 33 -5.53 -34.55 46.65
CA GLN A 33 -6.37 -33.83 47.62
C GLN A 33 -6.42 -32.31 47.42
N LYS A 34 -5.49 -31.71 46.68
CA LYS A 34 -5.53 -30.26 46.35
C LYS A 34 -6.36 -29.93 45.10
N ARG A 35 -6.83 -30.95 44.36
CA ARG A 35 -7.67 -30.75 43.17
C ARG A 35 -9.17 -30.76 43.47
N THR A 36 -9.57 -31.13 44.69
CA THR A 36 -10.99 -31.27 45.08
C THR A 36 -11.52 -30.16 46.00
N GLN A 37 -10.77 -29.07 46.17
CA GLN A 37 -11.23 -27.85 46.87
C GLN A 37 -10.94 -26.55 46.10
N ALA A 38 -10.70 -26.63 44.78
CA ALA A 38 -11.08 -25.51 43.93
C ALA A 38 -12.59 -25.59 43.80
N ALA A 39 -13.31 -25.01 44.77
CA ALA A 39 -14.73 -24.73 44.63
C ALA A 39 -14.92 -24.15 43.23
N GLN A 40 -15.81 -24.76 42.43
CA GLN A 40 -16.34 -24.10 41.26
C GLN A 40 -16.86 -22.76 41.76
N VAL A 41 -16.10 -21.69 41.51
CA VAL A 41 -16.62 -20.34 41.65
C VAL A 41 -17.66 -20.27 40.55
N VAL A 42 -18.90 -20.59 40.91
CA VAL A 42 -20.08 -20.34 40.09
C VAL A 42 -20.18 -18.83 40.05
N ILE A 43 -19.56 -18.22 39.04
CA ILE A 43 -19.74 -16.81 38.73
C ILE A 43 -21.23 -16.66 38.39
N PRO A 44 -22.02 -15.90 39.16
CA PRO A 44 -23.43 -15.68 38.84
C PRO A 44 -23.56 -15.17 37.40
N ASP A 45 -24.57 -15.62 36.65
CA ASP A 45 -24.81 -15.20 35.26
C ASP A 45 -24.89 -13.66 35.11
N GLU A 46 -25.17 -12.97 36.22
CA GLU A 46 -25.20 -11.53 36.40
C GLU A 46 -23.85 -10.82 36.17
N PHE A 47 -22.73 -11.54 36.35
CA PHE A 47 -21.37 -11.03 36.10
C PHE A 47 -20.91 -11.24 34.66
N PHE A 48 -21.63 -12.05 33.86
CA PHE A 48 -21.37 -12.10 32.43
C PHE A 48 -22.08 -10.92 31.79
N PRO A 49 -21.36 -10.01 31.10
CA PRO A 49 -22.00 -8.91 30.40
C PRO A 49 -23.07 -9.50 29.48
N LYS A 50 -24.31 -8.96 29.56
CA LYS A 50 -25.43 -9.36 28.71
C LYS A 50 -24.93 -9.59 27.30
N LYS A 51 -25.15 -10.80 26.75
CA LYS A 51 -24.71 -11.17 25.39
C LYS A 51 -25.15 -10.10 24.41
N GLN A 52 -24.22 -9.20 24.06
CA GLN A 52 -24.52 -8.10 23.17
C GLN A 52 -24.49 -8.69 21.77
N LYS A 53 -25.58 -8.51 21.02
CA LYS A 53 -25.63 -8.93 19.62
C LYS A 53 -24.71 -8.00 18.82
N ILE A 54 -23.45 -8.41 18.67
CA ILE A 54 -22.50 -7.73 17.81
C ILE A 54 -22.84 -8.12 16.38
N THR A 55 -23.33 -7.17 15.60
CA THR A 55 -23.43 -7.35 14.15
C THR A 55 -22.07 -7.02 13.57
N LEU A 56 -21.33 -8.05 13.17
CA LEU A 56 -20.07 -7.88 12.48
C LEU A 56 -20.39 -7.48 11.01
N ASP A 57 -19.64 -6.53 10.47
CA ASP A 57 -19.73 -6.08 9.08
C ASP A 57 -18.52 -6.62 8.32
N LEU A 58 -18.76 -7.54 7.38
CA LEU A 58 -17.71 -8.20 6.59
C LEU A 58 -16.79 -7.20 5.90
N ASN A 59 -17.31 -6.08 5.39
CA ASN A 59 -16.50 -5.08 4.70
C ASN A 59 -15.62 -4.28 5.68
N LYS A 60 -16.10 -4.07 6.92
CA LYS A 60 -15.26 -3.48 7.98
C LYS A 60 -14.18 -4.46 8.42
N THR A 61 -14.50 -5.75 8.56
CA THR A 61 -13.51 -6.78 8.92
C THR A 61 -12.44 -6.93 7.83
N ILE A 62 -12.81 -7.03 6.55
CA ILE A 62 -11.87 -7.06 5.42
C ILE A 62 -10.95 -5.83 5.45
N ARG A 63 -11.51 -4.62 5.60
CA ARG A 63 -10.72 -3.37 5.70
C ARG A 63 -9.77 -3.38 6.89
N GLY A 64 -10.21 -3.88 8.05
CA GLY A 64 -9.38 -4.01 9.25
C GLY A 64 -8.17 -4.92 9.01
N ILE A 65 -8.38 -6.05 8.36
CA ILE A 65 -7.32 -7.01 8.03
C ILE A 65 -6.35 -6.43 6.99
N ILE A 66 -6.84 -5.82 5.92
CA ILE A 66 -5.96 -5.15 4.93
C ILE A 66 -5.07 -4.13 5.64
N ARG A 67 -5.67 -3.28 6.49
CA ARG A 67 -4.92 -2.28 7.27
C ARG A 67 -3.89 -2.95 8.19
N LEU A 68 -4.22 -4.06 8.82
CA LEU A 68 -3.30 -4.80 9.67
C LEU A 68 -2.10 -5.32 8.86
N PHE A 69 -2.35 -6.02 7.75
CA PHE A 69 -1.30 -6.57 6.89
C PHE A 69 -0.39 -5.46 6.34
N LEU A 70 -0.97 -4.36 5.87
CA LEU A 70 -0.20 -3.23 5.33
C LEU A 70 0.57 -2.48 6.42
N ARG A 71 -0.04 -2.17 7.58
CA ARG A 71 0.61 -1.40 8.66
C ARG A 71 1.66 -2.18 9.41
N LYS A 72 1.43 -3.48 9.63
CA LYS A 72 2.39 -4.36 10.29
C LYS A 72 3.39 -4.97 9.31
N ASN A 73 3.23 -4.68 8.01
CA ASN A 73 4.07 -5.19 6.94
C ASN A 73 4.17 -6.72 6.98
N TYR A 74 3.02 -7.37 7.14
CA TYR A 74 2.94 -8.82 7.05
C TYR A 74 3.04 -9.28 5.61
N ALA A 75 3.74 -10.40 5.39
CA ALA A 75 3.71 -11.11 4.13
C ALA A 75 2.28 -11.47 3.75
N LEU A 76 1.91 -11.35 2.48
CA LEU A 76 0.62 -11.90 2.04
C LEU A 76 0.57 -13.43 2.19
N SER A 77 1.72 -14.11 2.12
CA SER A 77 1.84 -15.54 2.46
C SER A 77 1.50 -15.84 3.92
N GLY A 78 1.60 -14.86 4.83
CA GLY A 78 1.13 -14.99 6.20
C GLY A 78 -0.39 -15.08 6.33
N ALA A 79 -1.14 -14.87 5.25
CA ALA A 79 -2.56 -15.20 5.20
C ALA A 79 -2.82 -16.68 4.87
N ASP A 80 -1.83 -17.39 4.32
CA ASP A 80 -1.91 -18.84 4.11
C ASP A 80 -1.52 -19.58 5.40
N ASP A 81 -0.54 -19.05 6.14
CA ASP A 81 -0.12 -19.55 7.45
C ASP A 81 -0.26 -18.45 8.51
N TRP A 82 -1.43 -18.40 9.14
CA TRP A 82 -1.82 -17.35 10.07
C TRP A 82 -0.93 -17.35 11.31
N PRO A 83 -0.25 -16.23 11.63
CA PRO A 83 0.41 -16.07 12.92
C PRO A 83 -0.56 -16.41 14.05
N LYS A 84 -0.06 -17.02 15.13
CA LYS A 84 -0.89 -17.44 16.27
C LYS A 84 -1.71 -16.28 16.83
N GLU A 85 -1.15 -15.08 16.79
CA GLU A 85 -1.75 -13.83 17.24
C GLU A 85 -2.96 -13.40 16.40
N LEU A 86 -3.14 -13.96 15.22
CA LEU A 86 -4.21 -13.61 14.27
C LEU A 86 -5.28 -14.71 14.12
N HIS A 87 -5.18 -15.83 14.86
CA HIS A 87 -6.12 -16.95 14.76
C HIS A 87 -7.58 -16.55 15.04
N THR A 88 -7.82 -15.58 15.92
CA THR A 88 -9.17 -15.07 16.20
C THR A 88 -9.81 -14.43 14.95
N LEU A 89 -9.02 -13.73 14.13
CA LEU A 89 -9.51 -13.13 12.88
C LEU A 89 -9.85 -14.18 11.82
N LYS A 90 -9.12 -15.29 11.80
CA LYS A 90 -9.43 -16.44 10.95
C LYS A 90 -10.80 -17.03 11.32
N GLN A 91 -11.06 -17.24 12.61
CA GLN A 91 -12.34 -17.75 13.10
C GLN A 91 -13.51 -16.81 12.74
N GLU A 92 -13.31 -15.49 12.81
CA GLU A 92 -14.31 -14.51 12.37
C GLU A 92 -14.61 -14.64 10.86
N PHE A 93 -13.60 -14.87 10.02
CA PHE A 93 -13.79 -15.05 8.58
C PHE A 93 -14.50 -16.36 8.23
N ASP A 94 -14.14 -17.44 8.92
CA ASP A 94 -14.79 -18.73 8.79
C ASP A 94 -16.28 -18.63 9.17
N ALA A 95 -16.64 -17.79 10.16
CA ALA A 95 -18.02 -17.52 10.53
C ALA A 95 -18.85 -16.84 9.41
N TYR A 96 -18.19 -16.14 8.47
CA TYR A 96 -18.84 -15.60 7.26
C TYR A 96 -18.86 -16.57 6.09
N ASN A 97 -18.41 -17.82 6.28
CA ASN A 97 -18.18 -18.78 5.21
C ASN A 97 -17.24 -18.21 4.12
N LYS A 98 -16.24 -17.43 4.54
CA LYS A 98 -15.21 -16.85 3.67
C LYS A 98 -13.84 -17.32 4.12
N THR A 99 -13.10 -17.97 3.23
CA THR A 99 -11.70 -18.27 3.49
C THR A 99 -10.85 -17.04 3.26
N LEU A 100 -10.02 -16.67 4.23
CA LEU A 100 -9.01 -15.65 4.02
C LEU A 100 -7.64 -16.31 3.82
N ASN A 101 -7.16 -16.20 2.59
CA ASN A 101 -5.87 -16.71 2.13
C ASN A 101 -5.18 -15.62 1.29
N ARG A 102 -3.94 -15.87 0.86
CA ARG A 102 -3.16 -14.93 0.06
C ARG A 102 -3.90 -14.47 -1.20
N ARG A 103 -4.59 -15.37 -1.88
CA ARG A 103 -5.34 -15.07 -3.12
C ARG A 103 -6.48 -14.09 -2.88
N ASN A 104 -7.29 -14.35 -1.86
CA ASN A 104 -8.43 -13.51 -1.51
C ASN A 104 -7.98 -12.17 -0.92
N LEU A 105 -6.95 -12.17 -0.07
CA LEU A 105 -6.37 -10.94 0.46
C LEU A 105 -5.82 -10.05 -0.65
N ARG A 106 -5.08 -10.63 -1.61
CA ARG A 106 -4.60 -9.91 -2.81
C ARG A 106 -5.76 -9.31 -3.59
N LYS A 107 -6.83 -10.08 -3.83
CA LYS A 107 -8.04 -9.59 -4.50
C LYS A 107 -8.63 -8.38 -3.77
N TYR A 108 -8.78 -8.44 -2.44
CA TYR A 108 -9.33 -7.31 -1.68
C TYR A 108 -8.41 -6.08 -1.68
N ILE A 109 -7.09 -6.27 -1.65
CA ILE A 109 -6.12 -5.18 -1.80
C ILE A 109 -6.26 -4.53 -3.18
N MET A 110 -6.36 -5.32 -4.24
CA MET A 110 -6.54 -4.81 -5.60
C MET A 110 -7.86 -4.03 -5.74
N GLN A 111 -8.95 -4.54 -5.18
CA GLN A 111 -10.24 -3.83 -5.15
C GLN A 111 -10.15 -2.51 -4.37
N ALA A 112 -9.44 -2.49 -3.24
CA ALA A 112 -9.23 -1.26 -2.48
C ALA A 112 -8.35 -0.26 -3.24
N ALA A 113 -7.32 -0.73 -3.97
CA ALA A 113 -6.50 0.12 -4.82
C ALA A 113 -7.31 0.73 -5.97
N GLU A 114 -8.17 -0.05 -6.62
CA GLU A 114 -9.07 0.43 -7.67
C GLU A 114 -10.00 1.54 -7.16
N GLN A 115 -10.59 1.37 -5.96
CA GLN A 115 -11.38 2.42 -5.33
C GLN A 115 -10.57 3.69 -5.07
N ILE A 116 -9.30 3.56 -4.67
CA ILE A 116 -8.41 4.71 -4.48
C ILE A 116 -8.13 5.40 -5.83
N TYR A 117 -7.88 4.65 -6.89
CA TYR A 117 -7.68 5.23 -8.22
C TYR A 117 -8.91 5.99 -8.71
N GLN A 118 -10.11 5.44 -8.51
CA GLN A 118 -11.37 6.13 -8.83
C GLN A 118 -11.58 7.41 -8.00
N LEU A 119 -11.20 7.40 -6.71
CA LEU A 119 -11.23 8.60 -5.87
C LEU A 119 -10.25 9.66 -6.39
N ILE A 120 -9.03 9.26 -6.75
CA ILE A 120 -8.04 10.16 -7.34
C ILE A 120 -8.57 10.74 -8.66
N ALA A 121 -9.10 9.90 -9.56
CA ALA A 121 -9.68 10.33 -10.83
C ALA A 121 -10.80 11.37 -10.64
N ASN A 122 -11.66 11.17 -9.64
CA ASN A 122 -12.72 12.14 -9.32
C ASN A 122 -12.16 13.45 -8.74
N ASP A 123 -11.15 13.38 -7.86
CA ASP A 123 -10.49 14.55 -7.28
C ASP A 123 -9.82 15.43 -8.35
N LEU A 124 -9.40 14.84 -9.47
CA LEU A 124 -8.67 15.49 -10.55
C LEU A 124 -9.57 16.22 -11.57
N LYS A 125 -10.90 16.01 -11.53
CA LYS A 125 -11.82 16.64 -12.48
C LYS A 125 -11.72 18.17 -12.41
N GLY A 126 -11.41 18.79 -13.56
CA GLY A 126 -11.25 20.24 -13.67
C GLY A 126 -10.02 20.79 -12.92
N LYS A 127 -9.01 19.94 -12.65
CA LYS A 127 -7.74 20.35 -12.03
C LYS A 127 -6.63 20.34 -13.06
N LEU A 128 -5.54 21.04 -12.74
CA LEU A 128 -4.29 21.03 -13.49
C LEU A 128 -3.25 20.21 -12.70
N PRO A 129 -3.17 18.89 -12.91
CA PRO A 129 -2.23 18.05 -12.19
C PRO A 129 -0.80 18.21 -12.74
N SER A 130 0.14 18.39 -11.84
CA SER A 130 1.56 18.17 -12.07
C SER A 130 1.92 16.73 -11.73
N ILE A 131 2.77 16.10 -12.54
CA ILE A 131 3.32 14.78 -12.20
C ILE A 131 4.74 14.93 -11.66
N MET A 132 5.03 14.15 -10.62
CA MET A 132 6.36 14.00 -10.07
C MET A 132 6.78 12.55 -10.21
N PHE A 133 7.92 12.29 -10.84
CA PHE A 133 8.45 10.94 -10.91
C PHE A 133 9.93 10.91 -10.51
N ASP A 134 10.32 9.80 -9.90
CA ASP A 134 11.65 9.58 -9.34
C ASP A 134 12.03 8.10 -9.54
N SER A 135 13.32 7.81 -9.55
CA SER A 135 13.78 6.45 -9.59
C SER A 135 15.04 6.21 -8.74
N ALA A 136 15.02 5.09 -8.01
CA ALA A 136 16.11 4.67 -7.14
C ALA A 136 16.68 3.32 -7.59
N SER A 137 18.00 3.16 -7.47
CA SER A 137 18.69 1.90 -7.81
C SER A 137 19.40 1.31 -6.59
N ARG A 138 19.24 0.01 -6.35
CA ARG A 138 20.00 -0.74 -5.33
C ARG A 138 20.10 -2.23 -5.67
N ASP A 139 21.31 -2.78 -5.59
CA ASP A 139 21.57 -4.23 -5.74
C ASP A 139 20.86 -4.86 -6.95
N LYS A 140 21.07 -4.27 -8.14
CA LYS A 140 20.45 -4.66 -9.44
C LYS A 140 18.92 -4.51 -9.51
N ARG A 141 18.32 -3.81 -8.57
CA ARG A 141 16.89 -3.46 -8.60
C ARG A 141 16.73 -1.97 -8.77
N HIS A 142 15.86 -1.64 -9.69
CA HIS A 142 15.52 -0.29 -10.06
C HIS A 142 14.07 -0.08 -9.64
N VAL A 143 13.77 0.99 -8.92
CA VAL A 143 12.42 1.28 -8.45
C VAL A 143 12.04 2.63 -9.01
N PHE A 144 11.05 2.65 -9.88
CA PHE A 144 10.42 3.84 -10.42
C PHE A 144 9.21 4.20 -9.57
N SER A 145 8.98 5.47 -9.30
CA SER A 145 7.82 5.93 -8.55
C SER A 145 7.24 7.18 -9.18
N ALA A 146 5.92 7.28 -9.21
CA ALA A 146 5.21 8.44 -9.73
C ALA A 146 4.13 8.91 -8.74
N SER A 147 3.97 10.22 -8.63
CA SER A 147 2.96 10.87 -7.80
C SER A 147 2.36 12.07 -8.53
N LEU A 148 1.07 12.30 -8.36
CA LEU A 148 0.38 13.51 -8.81
C LEU A 148 0.39 14.57 -7.72
N ARG A 149 0.47 15.83 -8.14
CA ARG A 149 0.31 17.00 -7.30
C ARG A 149 -0.66 17.97 -7.95
N TYR A 150 -1.67 18.41 -7.22
CA TYR A 150 -2.69 19.35 -7.72
C TYR A 150 -3.21 20.25 -6.60
N LEU A 151 -3.84 21.36 -6.99
CA LEU A 151 -4.46 22.28 -6.06
C LEU A 151 -5.93 21.89 -5.81
N ASN A 152 -6.28 21.71 -4.54
CA ASN A 152 -7.67 21.57 -4.10
C ASN A 152 -8.04 22.73 -3.17
N GLY A 153 -8.73 23.74 -3.70
CA GLY A 153 -8.97 24.98 -2.97
C GLY A 153 -7.66 25.73 -2.72
N LYS A 154 -7.23 25.81 -1.45
CA LYS A 154 -5.96 26.44 -1.05
C LYS A 154 -4.89 25.42 -0.66
N GLU A 155 -5.19 24.14 -0.76
CA GLU A 155 -4.30 23.06 -0.32
C GLU A 155 -3.65 22.36 -1.51
N ILE A 156 -2.34 22.13 -1.40
CA ILE A 156 -1.61 21.28 -2.34
C ILE A 156 -1.78 19.83 -1.91
N ILE A 157 -2.41 19.02 -2.76
CA ILE A 157 -2.62 17.60 -2.52
C ILE A 157 -1.57 16.80 -3.31
N GLU A 158 -0.92 15.84 -2.66
CA GLU A 158 0.00 14.89 -3.28
C GLU A 158 -0.57 13.46 -3.18
N ARG A 159 -0.65 12.76 -4.31
CA ARG A 159 -1.17 11.39 -4.41
C ARG A 159 -0.15 10.50 -5.13
N THR A 160 0.36 9.47 -4.46
CA THR A 160 1.24 8.49 -5.12
C THR A 160 0.42 7.56 -6.00
N LEU A 161 0.77 7.49 -7.29
CA LEU A 161 0.12 6.60 -8.27
C LEU A 161 0.64 5.17 -8.15
N GLY A 162 1.94 5.02 -7.92
CA GLY A 162 2.55 3.71 -7.81
C GLY A 162 4.05 3.74 -7.65
N MET A 163 4.58 2.56 -7.32
CA MET A 163 6.00 2.24 -7.33
C MET A 163 6.17 0.95 -8.11
N VAL A 164 6.95 1.00 -9.19
CA VAL A 164 7.21 -0.11 -10.10
C VAL A 164 8.66 -0.55 -9.94
N THR A 165 8.89 -1.86 -9.82
CA THR A 165 10.27 -2.39 -9.90
C THR A 165 10.59 -2.66 -11.36
N LEU A 166 11.65 -2.03 -11.84
CA LEU A 166 12.22 -2.25 -13.15
C LEU A 166 13.32 -3.32 -13.04
N HIS A 167 13.26 -4.29 -13.94
CA HIS A 167 14.25 -5.37 -14.03
C HIS A 167 15.40 -5.05 -14.99
N GLU A 168 15.25 -4.00 -15.78
CA GLU A 168 16.25 -3.47 -16.70
C GLU A 168 16.79 -2.12 -16.21
N GLN A 169 17.92 -1.70 -16.77
CA GLN A 169 18.43 -0.33 -16.54
C GLN A 169 17.40 0.71 -16.98
N HIS A 170 17.44 1.87 -16.32
CA HIS A 170 16.51 2.98 -16.53
C HIS A 170 16.66 3.55 -17.95
N ARG A 171 16.00 2.97 -18.94
CA ARG A 171 15.86 3.57 -20.26
C ARG A 171 14.76 4.63 -20.20
N SER A 172 14.99 5.77 -20.80
CA SER A 172 14.03 6.90 -20.83
C SER A 172 12.67 6.47 -21.37
N GLU A 173 12.67 5.60 -22.37
CA GLU A 173 11.47 5.05 -23.02
C GLU A 173 10.69 4.14 -22.07
N LEU A 174 11.39 3.33 -21.28
CA LEU A 174 10.77 2.47 -20.26
C LEU A 174 10.10 3.31 -19.17
N LEU A 175 10.78 4.36 -18.70
CA LEU A 175 10.23 5.27 -17.68
C LEU A 175 8.97 5.98 -18.17
N LYS A 176 8.97 6.46 -19.43
CA LYS A 176 7.79 7.04 -20.07
C LYS A 176 6.63 6.04 -20.11
N ASN A 177 6.87 4.81 -20.58
CA ASN A 177 5.82 3.80 -20.72
C ASN A 177 5.21 3.40 -19.36
N GLU A 178 6.04 3.26 -18.32
CA GLU A 178 5.57 3.01 -16.96
C GLU A 178 4.77 4.19 -16.41
N LEU A 179 5.18 5.42 -16.70
CA LEU A 179 4.43 6.61 -16.32
C LEU A 179 3.04 6.64 -16.98
N THR A 180 2.98 6.41 -18.29
CA THR A 180 1.72 6.34 -19.04
C THR A 180 0.81 5.26 -18.47
N SER A 181 1.35 4.07 -18.20
CA SER A 181 0.60 2.96 -17.60
C SER A 181 0.04 3.29 -16.21
N LEU A 182 0.74 4.13 -15.42
CA LEU A 182 0.26 4.59 -14.12
C LEU A 182 -0.82 5.67 -14.25
N LEU A 183 -0.74 6.53 -15.27
CA LEU A 183 -1.73 7.56 -15.57
C LEU A 183 -3.05 6.97 -16.08
N GLU A 184 -2.98 5.97 -16.97
CA GLU A 184 -4.14 5.28 -17.51
C GLU A 184 -5.00 4.64 -16.39
N ARG A 185 -4.39 4.17 -15.31
CA ARG A 185 -5.11 3.60 -14.15
C ARG A 185 -5.99 4.60 -13.41
N VAL A 186 -5.66 5.89 -13.49
CA VAL A 186 -6.49 6.97 -12.95
C VAL A 186 -7.31 7.68 -14.04
N GLY A 187 -7.33 7.12 -15.26
CA GLY A 187 -8.06 7.68 -16.39
C GLY A 187 -7.49 8.99 -16.90
N LEU A 188 -6.18 9.22 -16.74
CA LEU A 188 -5.50 10.41 -17.27
C LEU A 188 -4.68 10.07 -18.51
N ASN A 189 -4.68 10.99 -19.46
CA ASN A 189 -3.78 11.02 -20.59
C ASN A 189 -2.59 11.94 -20.31
N LEU A 190 -1.49 11.75 -21.03
CA LEU A 190 -0.32 12.62 -20.91
C LEU A 190 -0.66 14.09 -21.19
N ASN A 191 -1.58 14.39 -22.12
CA ASN A 191 -1.97 15.76 -22.44
C ASN A 191 -2.68 16.51 -21.31
N GLU A 192 -3.24 15.79 -20.35
CA GLU A 192 -3.94 16.37 -19.20
C GLU A 192 -2.97 16.73 -18.07
N ILE A 193 -1.69 16.38 -18.21
CA ILE A 193 -0.62 16.73 -17.27
C ILE A 193 -0.10 18.13 -17.58
N TYR A 194 -0.26 19.03 -16.62
CA TYR A 194 0.16 20.43 -16.73
C TYR A 194 1.68 20.59 -16.72
N SER A 195 2.36 19.89 -15.82
CA SER A 195 3.80 20.02 -15.66
C SER A 195 4.43 18.72 -15.18
N THR A 196 5.70 18.52 -15.50
CA THR A 196 6.48 17.35 -15.06
C THR A 196 7.59 17.79 -14.12
N CYS A 197 7.77 17.05 -13.03
CA CYS A 197 8.86 17.26 -12.09
C CYS A 197 9.66 15.98 -11.94
N THR A 198 10.97 16.07 -12.11
CA THR A 198 11.85 14.92 -12.08
C THR A 198 13.17 15.25 -11.37
N ASP A 199 13.92 14.22 -11.02
CA ASP A 199 15.31 14.37 -10.58
C ASP A 199 16.23 14.81 -11.75
N GLN A 200 17.48 15.14 -11.42
CA GLN A 200 18.52 15.53 -12.38
C GLN A 200 19.21 14.34 -13.06
N GLY A 201 18.68 13.11 -12.92
CA GLY A 201 19.25 11.95 -13.57
C GLY A 201 19.14 12.08 -15.09
N ALA A 202 20.22 11.79 -15.83
CA ALA A 202 20.23 11.95 -17.29
C ALA A 202 19.06 11.21 -17.98
N ASN A 203 18.77 9.98 -17.54
CA ASN A 203 17.67 9.18 -18.10
C ASN A 203 16.30 9.72 -17.71
N MET A 204 16.21 10.42 -16.59
CA MET A 204 14.98 10.98 -16.05
C MET A 204 14.65 12.31 -16.73
N LEU A 205 15.66 13.15 -16.97
CA LEU A 205 15.55 14.32 -17.84
C LEU A 205 15.15 13.92 -19.26
N LYS A 206 15.84 12.94 -19.85
CA LYS A 206 15.47 12.43 -21.17
C LYS A 206 14.05 11.84 -21.21
N ALA A 207 13.60 11.18 -20.13
CA ALA A 207 12.22 10.72 -20.03
C ALA A 207 11.22 11.89 -19.99
N ALA A 208 11.54 12.99 -19.29
CA ALA A 208 10.73 14.20 -19.29
C ALA A 208 10.63 14.82 -20.70
N ASP A 209 11.74 14.88 -21.43
CA ASP A 209 11.75 15.38 -22.81
C ASP A 209 10.83 14.53 -23.72
N LEU A 210 10.94 13.19 -23.64
CA LEU A 210 10.07 12.27 -24.39
C LEU A 210 8.58 12.38 -24.03
N ILE A 211 8.26 12.84 -22.81
CA ILE A 211 6.89 13.11 -22.39
C ILE A 211 6.39 14.40 -23.04
N ILE A 212 7.19 15.47 -23.03
CA ILE A 212 6.86 16.75 -23.66
C ILE A 212 6.66 16.57 -25.16
N GLU A 213 7.58 15.87 -25.82
CA GLU A 213 7.45 15.54 -27.25
C GLU A 213 6.13 14.82 -27.54
N ALA A 214 5.77 13.83 -26.72
CA ALA A 214 4.51 13.11 -26.87
C ALA A 214 3.29 14.02 -26.65
N GLN A 215 3.35 14.91 -25.67
CA GLN A 215 2.28 15.88 -25.41
C GLN A 215 2.09 16.83 -26.60
N THR A 216 3.19 17.35 -27.15
CA THR A 216 3.17 18.23 -28.33
C THR A 216 2.60 17.51 -29.55
N SER A 217 3.06 16.29 -29.85
CA SER A 217 2.54 15.51 -30.98
C SER A 217 1.04 15.25 -30.86
N LEU A 218 0.55 14.92 -29.65
CA LEU A 218 -0.87 14.69 -29.42
C LEU A 218 -1.71 15.98 -29.49
N ARG A 219 -1.14 17.15 -29.16
CA ARG A 219 -1.81 18.45 -29.34
C ARG A 219 -1.98 18.78 -30.82
N ILE A 220 -0.89 18.68 -31.58
CA ILE A 220 -0.90 18.92 -33.04
C ILE A 220 -1.93 18.00 -33.74
N ALA A 221 -1.98 16.72 -33.36
CA ALA A 221 -2.95 15.79 -33.94
C ALA A 221 -4.41 16.21 -33.68
N LYS A 222 -4.72 16.70 -32.47
CA LYS A 222 -6.07 17.19 -32.14
C LYS A 222 -6.44 18.44 -32.92
N ASP A 223 -5.50 19.38 -33.05
CA ASP A 223 -5.75 20.62 -33.78
C ASP A 223 -6.04 20.35 -35.27
N LEU A 224 -5.38 19.34 -35.87
CA LEU A 224 -5.65 18.91 -37.24
C LEU A 224 -7.02 18.23 -37.38
N GLU A 225 -7.40 17.36 -36.44
CA GLU A 225 -8.73 16.74 -36.42
C GLU A 225 -9.86 17.77 -36.30
N GLU A 226 -9.66 18.82 -35.48
CA GLU A 226 -10.65 19.90 -35.33
C GLU A 226 -10.78 20.78 -36.59
N GLN A 227 -9.70 20.95 -37.35
CA GLN A 227 -9.71 21.69 -38.61
C GLN A 227 -10.42 20.94 -39.75
N GLU A 228 -10.27 19.61 -39.82
CA GLU A 228 -10.96 18.79 -40.85
C GLU A 228 -12.49 18.74 -40.66
N ILE A 229 -12.99 18.96 -39.44
CA ILE A 229 -14.44 18.97 -39.15
C ILE A 229 -15.09 20.32 -39.54
N GLN A 230 -14.33 21.41 -39.62
CA GLN A 230 -14.84 22.74 -39.98
C GLN A 230 -14.87 23.02 -41.49
N SER A 231 -14.27 22.17 -42.32
CA SER A 231 -14.17 22.40 -43.78
C SER A 231 -15.32 21.83 -44.62
N ASP A 232 -16.35 21.23 -44.01
CA ASP A 232 -17.46 20.55 -44.73
C ASP A 232 -18.78 21.34 -44.75
N ASP A 233 -18.80 22.61 -44.32
CA ASP A 233 -20.00 23.48 -44.39
C ASP A 233 -19.65 24.83 -45.03
N GLU A 234 -19.27 24.81 -46.31
CA GLU A 234 -19.39 25.99 -47.17
C GLU A 234 -20.84 26.11 -47.66
N THR A 235 -21.58 27.09 -47.14
CA THR A 235 -22.23 28.06 -48.02
C THR A 235 -22.41 29.42 -47.33
N ASP A 236 -22.14 30.45 -48.13
CA ASP A 236 -22.50 31.86 -48.03
C ASP A 236 -21.62 32.78 -47.15
N ASP A 237 -20.64 33.38 -47.85
CA ASP A 237 -20.35 34.81 -47.90
C ASP A 237 -20.55 35.63 -46.62
N GLU A 238 -19.49 35.87 -45.85
CA GLU A 238 -19.35 37.14 -45.12
C GLU A 238 -17.89 37.54 -44.86
N LEU A 239 -17.67 38.85 -44.95
CA LEU A 239 -16.37 39.49 -45.13
C LEU A 239 -15.32 39.15 -44.05
N PHE A 240 -14.13 38.86 -44.55
CA PHE A 240 -12.86 38.79 -43.85
C PHE A 240 -12.66 40.00 -42.91
N ASN A 241 -12.73 39.78 -41.60
CA ASN A 241 -12.35 40.76 -40.58
C ASN A 241 -10.97 40.39 -39.99
N PRO A 242 -9.88 41.08 -40.37
CA PRO A 242 -8.51 40.70 -40.01
C PRO A 242 -8.12 40.97 -38.54
N ASP A 243 -9.03 41.45 -37.68
CA ASP A 243 -8.72 41.84 -36.30
C ASP A 243 -8.87 40.73 -35.25
N ARG A 244 -9.07 39.47 -35.64
CA ARG A 244 -9.10 38.32 -34.69
C ARG A 244 -7.82 37.50 -34.73
N VAL A 245 -6.70 38.15 -34.43
CA VAL A 245 -5.43 37.48 -34.14
C VAL A 245 -5.37 37.11 -32.65
N ALA A 246 -5.25 35.79 -32.41
CA ALA A 246 -4.64 35.13 -31.27
C ALA A 246 -5.21 35.41 -29.85
N GLN A 247 -6.13 34.54 -29.42
CA GLN A 247 -6.03 34.02 -28.05
C GLN A 247 -5.43 32.61 -28.12
N ASP A 248 -4.11 32.61 -28.25
CA ASP A 248 -3.27 31.44 -28.05
C ASP A 248 -3.32 31.09 -26.54
N HIS A 249 -4.09 30.06 -26.21
CA HIS A 249 -4.03 29.41 -24.90
C HIS A 249 -3.07 28.21 -24.96
N SER A 250 -1.88 28.37 -25.56
CA SER A 250 -0.76 27.47 -25.33
C SER A 250 -0.38 27.52 -23.85
N VAL A 251 -0.93 26.59 -23.07
CA VAL A 251 -0.40 26.30 -21.75
C VAL A 251 0.91 25.54 -21.95
N ASP A 252 2.00 26.30 -21.97
CA ASP A 252 3.36 25.76 -22.03
C ASP A 252 3.60 24.83 -20.84
N SER A 253 3.86 23.56 -21.13
CA SER A 253 4.17 22.55 -20.11
C SER A 253 5.53 22.87 -19.49
N ALA A 254 5.56 23.18 -18.20
CA ALA A 254 6.80 23.49 -17.50
C ALA A 254 7.50 22.21 -16.98
N VAL A 255 8.82 22.12 -17.17
CA VAL A 255 9.66 21.12 -16.49
C VAL A 255 10.26 21.74 -15.25
N CYS A 256 9.99 21.16 -14.09
CA CYS A 256 10.59 21.57 -12.83
C CYS A 256 11.63 20.55 -12.37
N VAL A 257 12.90 20.92 -12.49
CA VAL A 257 14.03 20.12 -12.01
C VAL A 257 14.29 20.45 -10.54
N LEU A 258 14.10 19.48 -9.65
CA LEU A 258 14.23 19.69 -8.21
C LEU A 258 15.41 18.90 -7.63
N ASN A 259 16.24 19.59 -6.85
CA ASN A 259 17.46 19.01 -6.28
C ASN A 259 17.13 18.22 -4.99
N PHE A 260 16.67 16.97 -5.15
CA PHE A 260 15.96 16.20 -4.12
C PHE A 260 16.78 15.23 -3.28
N LYS A 261 18.12 15.25 -3.31
CA LYS A 261 18.97 14.32 -2.53
C LYS A 261 18.57 14.16 -1.04
N LYS A 262 17.90 15.16 -0.44
CA LYS A 262 17.37 15.10 0.93
C LYS A 262 15.98 14.45 1.07
N ILE A 263 15.08 14.54 0.09
CA ILE A 263 13.67 14.12 0.26
C ILE A 263 13.46 12.63 -0.01
N LEU A 264 14.09 12.06 -1.04
CA LEU A 264 14.03 10.62 -1.28
C LEU A 264 14.78 9.85 -0.18
N HIS A 265 15.93 10.36 0.26
CA HIS A 265 16.66 9.82 1.41
C HIS A 265 15.80 9.85 2.68
N TRP A 266 15.03 10.93 2.92
CA TRP A 266 14.15 11.04 4.09
C TRP A 266 12.88 10.16 4.00
N LYS A 267 12.25 10.05 2.82
CA LYS A 267 11.12 9.13 2.59
C LYS A 267 11.57 7.65 2.66
N LEU A 268 12.74 7.30 2.11
CA LEU A 268 13.33 5.95 2.19
C LEU A 268 13.86 5.61 3.59
N LEU A 269 14.34 6.59 4.38
CA LEU A 269 14.75 6.39 5.77
C LEU A 269 13.57 6.22 6.73
N LYS A 270 12.42 6.85 6.42
CA LYS A 270 11.17 6.64 7.18
C LYS A 270 10.45 5.33 6.82
N MET A 271 10.71 4.77 5.64
CA MET A 271 10.31 3.39 5.34
C MET A 271 11.25 2.43 6.08
N ASP A 272 10.71 1.72 7.07
CA ASP A 272 11.43 0.70 7.83
C ASP A 272 12.22 -0.21 6.87
N LYS A 273 13.50 -0.51 7.17
CA LYS A 273 14.35 -1.40 6.37
C LYS A 273 13.68 -2.74 6.08
N LYS A 274 12.71 -3.16 6.92
CA LYS A 274 11.86 -4.33 6.72
C LYS A 274 10.78 -4.16 5.62
N ILE A 275 10.22 -2.96 5.44
CA ILE A 275 9.22 -2.63 4.40
C ILE A 275 9.87 -2.66 3.02
N MET A 276 11.06 -2.07 2.89
CA MET A 276 11.85 -2.19 1.66
C MET A 276 12.15 -3.66 1.35
N LYS A 277 12.64 -4.45 2.31
CA LYS A 277 12.92 -5.89 2.11
C LYS A 277 11.69 -6.69 1.66
N TYR A 278 10.48 -6.29 2.05
CA TYR A 278 9.24 -7.00 1.71
C TYR A 278 8.65 -6.61 0.35
N MET A 279 8.57 -5.30 0.02
CA MET A 279 8.19 -4.88 -1.34
C MET A 279 9.15 -5.46 -2.39
N MET A 280 10.43 -5.52 -2.02
CA MET A 280 11.52 -6.10 -2.79
C MET A 280 11.47 -7.63 -2.98
N ASN A 281 10.67 -8.37 -2.20
CA ASN A 281 10.48 -9.82 -2.32
C ASN A 281 9.18 -10.20 -3.05
N TYR A 282 8.20 -9.30 -3.10
CA TYR A 282 6.88 -9.59 -3.70
C TYR A 282 6.71 -9.06 -5.12
N LEU A 283 7.50 -8.07 -5.54
CA LEU A 283 7.62 -7.71 -6.95
C LEU A 283 8.36 -8.80 -7.76
N THR A 284 9.17 -9.63 -7.12
CA THR A 284 9.80 -10.82 -7.72
C THR A 284 8.81 -11.95 -8.05
N ILE A 285 7.57 -11.90 -7.53
CA ILE A 285 6.52 -12.92 -7.77
C ILE A 285 5.57 -12.50 -8.92
N TRP A 286 5.83 -11.36 -9.58
CA TRP A 286 5.12 -10.98 -10.82
C TRP A 286 5.76 -11.51 -12.11
N VAL A 287 6.82 -12.31 -11.99
CA VAL A 287 7.34 -13.17 -13.06
C VAL A 287 7.38 -14.59 -12.54
N LEU A 288 6.21 -15.25 -12.56
CA LEU A 288 5.96 -16.69 -12.70
C LEU A 288 4.44 -16.92 -12.75
#